data_AF-A0A3N5GI81-F1
#
_entry.id   AF-A0A3N5GI81-F1
#
_cell.length_a   1.000
_cell.length_b   1.000
_cell.length_c   1.000
_cell.angle_alpha   90.00
_cell.angle_beta   90.00
_cell.angle_gamma   90.00
#
_symmetry.space_group_name_H-M   'P 1'
#
loop_
_entity.id
_entity.type
_entity.pdbx_description
1 polymer ?
#
loop_
_entity_poly.entity_id
_entity_poly.type
_entity_poly.pdbx_seq_one_letter_code
_entity_poly.pdbx_strand_id
1 'polypeptide(L)' 'MAVRRVDLLRELHELIAALDRRVPRVEQAGEASIARDAAALRARAVKRLAELADQKTSELAVPMGALG' A
#
# COMPACT_ATOMS: atom_id res chain seq x y z
N MET A 1 19.21 6.01 -0.16
CA MET A 1 19.30 4.55 0.04
C MET A 1 18.26 3.88 -0.83
N ALA A 2 18.60 2.80 -1.54
CA ALA A 2 17.62 2.06 -2.32
C ALA A 2 16.81 1.14 -1.38
N VAL A 3 15.52 1.41 -1.20
CA VAL A 3 14.61 0.54 -0.44
C VAL A 3 14.32 -0.70 -1.29
N ARG A 4 14.51 -1.89 -0.73
CA ARG A 4 14.17 -3.13 -1.45
C ARG A 4 12.66 -3.27 -1.52
N ARG A 5 12.14 -3.73 -2.66
CA ARG A 5 10.70 -3.87 -2.90
C ARG A 5 9.95 -4.74 -1.89
N VAL A 6 10.58 -5.80 -1.40
CA VAL A 6 10.00 -6.67 -0.35
C VAL A 6 9.83 -5.90 0.96
N ASP A 7 10.80 -5.06 1.32
CA ASP A 7 10.71 -4.20 2.50
C ASP A 7 9.57 -3.19 2.33
N LEU A 8 9.43 -2.58 1.14
CA LEU A 8 8.33 -1.67 0.82
C LEU A 8 6.94 -2.33 0.91
N LEU A 9 6.79 -3.57 0.43
CA LEU A 9 5.53 -4.31 0.53
C LEU A 9 5.16 -4.64 1.98
N ARG A 10 6.15 -5.00 2.81
CA ARG A 10 5.93 -5.22 4.25
C ARG A 10 5.50 -3.92 4.93
N GLU A 11 6.23 -2.83 4.70
CA GLU A 11 5.94 -1.52 5.29
C GLU A 11 4.53 -1.03 4.91
N LEU A 12 4.11 -1.18 3.65
CA LEU A 12 2.76 -0.80 3.22
C LEU A 12 1.67 -1.63 3.92
N HIS A 13 1.87 -2.93 4.10
CA HIS A 13 0.92 -3.76 4.85
C HIS A 13 0.84 -3.35 6.33
N GLU A 14 1.98 -3.08 6.97
CA GLU A 14 2.04 -2.63 8.36
C GLU A 14 1.32 -1.28 8.54
N LEU A 15 1.54 -0.33 7.62
CA LEU A 15 0.85 0.96 7.64
C LEU A 15 -0.67 0.81 7.43
N ILE A 16 -1.11 -0.02 6.50
CA ILE A 16 -2.54 -0.30 6.30
C ILE A 16 -3.14 -0.92 7.57
N ALA A 17 -2.49 -1.92 8.15
CA ALA A 17 -2.96 -2.56 9.37
C ALA A 17 -3.03 -1.58 10.56
N ALA A 18 -2.09 -0.65 10.66
CA ALA A 18 -2.13 0.41 11.67
C ALA A 18 -3.31 1.35 11.47
N LEU A 19 -3.60 1.75 10.23
CA LEU A 19 -4.77 2.59 9.90
C LEU A 19 -6.09 1.85 10.19
N ASP A 20 -6.19 0.57 9.86
CA ASP A 20 -7.39 -0.25 10.04
C ASP A 20 -7.71 -0.52 11.52
N ARG A 21 -6.70 -0.51 12.39
CA ARG A 21 -6.90 -0.63 13.85
C ARG A 21 -7.37 0.66 14.51
N ARG A 22 -7.32 1.81 13.82
CA ARG A 22 -7.76 3.08 14.41
C ARG A 22 -9.26 3.07 14.60
N VAL A 23 -9.69 3.53 15.77
CA VAL A 23 -11.11 3.77 16.10
C VAL A 23 -11.26 5.27 16.38
N PRO A 24 -11.74 6.07 15.40
CA PRO A 24 -11.90 7.50 15.57
C PRO A 24 -12.93 7.85 16.66
N ARG A 25 -12.66 8.90 17.44
CA ARG A 25 -13.60 9.47 18.43
C ARG A 25 -14.26 10.71 17.83
N VAL A 26 -15.29 10.49 17.01
CA VAL A 26 -15.86 11.53 16.13
C VAL A 26 -16.44 12.73 16.89
N GLU A 27 -16.72 12.59 18.18
CA GLU A 27 -17.12 13.67 19.09
C GLU A 27 -15.99 14.65 19.44
N GLN A 28 -14.72 14.29 19.23
CA GLN A 28 -13.59 15.17 19.49
C GLN A 28 -13.32 16.09 18.30
N ALA A 29 -13.09 17.37 18.58
CA ALA A 29 -12.76 18.35 17.56
C ALA A 29 -11.55 17.89 16.74
N GLY A 30 -11.71 17.86 15.41
CA GLY A 30 -10.64 17.48 14.47
C GLY A 30 -10.56 15.99 14.14
N GLU A 31 -11.14 15.09 14.94
CA GLU A 31 -11.09 13.64 14.68
C GLU A 31 -11.77 13.25 13.36
N ALA A 32 -12.85 13.95 12.98
CA ALA A 32 -13.49 13.74 11.69
C ALA A 32 -12.57 14.08 10.49
N SER A 33 -11.65 15.05 10.63
CA SER A 33 -10.65 15.32 9.60
C SER A 33 -9.59 14.23 9.55
N ILE A 34 -9.07 13.85 10.72
CA ILE A 34 -8.04 12.81 10.84
C ILE A 34 -8.56 11.46 10.32
N ALA A 35 -9.83 11.13 10.56
CA ALA A 35 -10.46 9.93 10.02
C ALA A 35 -10.52 9.94 8.49
N ARG A 36 -10.88 11.08 7.89
CA ARG A 36 -10.90 11.25 6.42
C ARG A 36 -9.50 11.14 5.83
N ASP A 37 -8.51 11.80 6.44
CA ASP A 37 -7.12 11.76 5.97
C ASP A 37 -6.53 10.35 6.07
N ALA A 38 -6.84 9.63 7.15
CA ALA A 38 -6.47 8.23 7.33
C ALA A 38 -7.10 7.32 6.27
N ALA A 39 -8.39 7.50 5.96
CA ALA A 39 -9.07 6.76 4.89
C ALA A 39 -8.44 7.04 3.51
N ALA A 40 -8.12 8.30 3.22
CA ALA A 40 -7.44 8.69 1.99
C ALA A 40 -6.02 8.08 1.90
N LEU A 41 -5.27 8.07 2.99
CA LEU A 41 -3.94 7.46 3.05
C LEU A 41 -4.01 5.95 2.83
N ARG A 42 -4.96 5.27 3.48
CA ARG A 42 -5.20 3.84 3.28
C ARG A 42 -5.48 3.51 1.82
N ALA A 43 -6.37 4.26 1.17
CA ALA A 43 -6.72 4.05 -0.24
C ALA A 43 -5.48 4.16 -1.15
N ARG A 44 -4.61 5.16 -0.91
CA ARG A 44 -3.35 5.31 -1.65
C ARG A 44 -2.39 4.16 -1.40
N ALA A 45 -2.26 3.69 -0.16
CA ALA A 45 -1.39 2.57 0.19
C ALA A 45 -1.85 1.27 -0.47
N VAL A 46 -3.16 0.98 -0.45
CA VAL A 46 -3.76 -0.18 -1.13
C VAL A 46 -3.52 -0.13 -2.63
N LYS A 47 -3.74 1.04 -3.26
CA LYS A 47 -3.47 1.22 -4.69
C LYS A 47 -2.01 0.92 -5.01
N ARG A 48 -1.08 1.46 -4.22
CA ARG A 48 0.35 1.23 -4.42
C ARG A 48 0.73 -0.25 -4.28
N LEU A 49 0.09 -0.95 -3.36
CA LEU A 49 0.30 -2.38 -3.15
C LEU A 49 -0.13 -3.19 -4.39
N ALA A 50 -1.27 -2.85 -4.98
CA ALA A 50 -1.73 -3.47 -6.23
C ALA A 50 -0.77 -3.21 -7.40
N GLU A 51 -0.33 -1.96 -7.60
CA GLU A 51 0.67 -1.61 -8.62
C GLU A 51 1.98 -2.41 -8.45
N LEU A 52 2.43 -2.56 -7.20
CA LEU A 52 3.61 -3.35 -6.87
C LEU A 52 3.37 -4.85 -7.04
N ALA A 53 2.15 -5.35 -6.95
CA ALA A 53 1.85 -6.75 -7.25
C ALA A 53 1.87 -7.00 -8.77
N ASP A 54 1.25 -6.11 -9.56
CA ASP A 54 1.19 -6.23 -11.03
C ASP A 54 2.56 -6.16 -11.68
N GLN A 55 3.45 -5.30 -11.18
CA GLN A 55 4.85 -5.25 -11.62
C GLN A 55 5.57 -6.60 -11.41
N LYS A 56 5.17 -7.40 -10.40
CA LYS A 56 5.83 -8.69 -10.09
C LYS A 56 5.40 -9.71 -11.13
N THR A 57 4.11 -9.71 -11.44
CA THR A 57 3.53 -10.54 -12.49
C THR A 57 4.14 -10.20 -13.84
N SER A 58 4.35 -8.92 -14.15
CA SER A 58 4.99 -8.49 -15.41
C SER A 58 6.47 -8.86 -15.51
N GLU A 59 7.24 -8.82 -14.42
CA GLU A 59 8.64 -9.27 -14.39
C GLU A 59 8.77 -10.79 -14.60
N LEU A 60 7.80 -11.57 -14.10
CA LEU A 60 7.77 -13.04 -14.26
C LEU A 60 7.19 -13.50 -15.60
N ALA A 61 6.48 -12.63 -16.32
CA ALA A 61 5.79 -12.95 -17.57
C ALA A 61 6.60 -12.64 -18.85
N VAL A 62 7.89 -12.31 -18.74
CA VAL A 62 8.75 -12.14 -19.93
C VAL A 62 8.85 -13.50 -20.66
N PRO A 63 8.38 -13.61 -21.92
CA PRO A 63 8.30 -14.88 -22.61
C PRO A 63 9.67 -15.38 -23.05
N MET A 64 9.91 -16.67 -22.81
CA MET A 64 10.94 -17.52 -23.41
C MET A 64 10.76 -17.57 -24.94
N GLY A 65 11.08 -16.48 -25.62
CA GLY A 65 11.03 -16.33 -27.08
C GLY A 65 12.37 -15.89 -27.68
N ALA A 66 13.47 -16.15 -27.00
CA ALA A 66 14.83 -15.88 -27.47
C ALA A 66 15.70 -17.14 -27.35
N LEU A 67 15.27 -18.22 -28.00
CA LEU A 67 16.18 -19.25 -28.49
C LEU A 67 15.76 -19.47 -29.94
N GLY A 68 16.69 -19.16 -30.85
CA GLY A 68 16.50 -19.20 -32.29
C GLY A 68 16.35 -20.61 -32.85
#